data_AF-A0A1L7XGT6-F1
#
_entry.id   AF-A0A1L7XGT6-F1
#
_cell.length_a   1.000
_cell.length_b   1.000
_cell.length_c   1.000
_cell.angle_alpha   90.00
_cell.angle_beta   90.00
_cell.angle_gamma   90.00
#
_symmetry.space_group_name_H-M   'P 1'
#
loop_
_entity.id
_entity.type
_entity.pdbx_description
1 polymer ?
#
loop_
_entity_poly.entity_id
_entity_poly.type
_entity_poly.pdbx_seq_one_letter_code
_entity_poly.pdbx_strand_id
1 'polypeptide(L)'
;MVILPRAGNVELFLYFVDKATNNLISKVGTGTLVGETLVLTAGHCVYDRQLHRLVRAEAYLGYSDKGHADVRCGQLVAFPSTYIDGDEDEDLAVIRLEKPFQEDVRPWELIYTPDQTKLKEIIVVGYPMD
;
A
#
# COMPACT_ATOMS: atom_id res chain seq x y z
N MET A 1 1.91 -29.24 -11.18
CA MET A 1 1.17 -27.97 -11.18
C MET A 1 2.01 -26.98 -10.38
N VAL A 2 2.72 -26.08 -11.05
CA VAL A 2 3.53 -25.04 -10.38
C VAL A 2 2.57 -23.89 -10.09
N ILE A 3 2.17 -23.75 -8.83
CA ILE A 3 1.43 -22.58 -8.38
C ILE A 3 2.48 -21.46 -8.30
N LEU A 4 2.40 -20.48 -9.19
CA LEU A 4 3.22 -19.28 -9.10
C LEU A 4 2.90 -18.59 -7.76
N PRO A 5 3.90 -18.15 -6.97
CA PRO A 5 3.65 -17.43 -5.74
C PRO A 5 2.76 -16.21 -6.01
N ARG A 6 1.80 -15.94 -5.12
CA ARG A 6 0.94 -14.77 -5.25
C ARG A 6 1.80 -13.52 -5.06
N ALA A 7 1.89 -12.70 -6.11
CA ALA A 7 2.61 -11.43 -6.05
C ALA A 7 2.02 -10.54 -4.95
N GLY A 8 2.88 -9.94 -4.13
CA GLY A 8 2.47 -9.19 -2.95
C GLY A 8 1.86 -7.81 -3.20
N ASN A 9 1.16 -7.60 -4.32
CA ASN A 9 0.42 -6.35 -4.54
C ASN A 9 -0.93 -6.42 -3.84
N VAL A 10 -1.30 -5.35 -3.15
CA VAL A 10 -2.52 -5.28 -2.33
C VAL A 10 -3.36 -4.06 -2.68
N GLU A 11 -4.67 -4.23 -2.61
CA GLU A 11 -5.62 -3.11 -2.64
C GLU A 11 -5.71 -2.54 -1.22
N LEU A 12 -5.65 -1.22 -1.09
CA LEU A 12 -5.70 -0.53 0.20
C LEU A 12 -7.03 0.18 0.35
N PHE A 13 -7.73 -0.10 1.45
CA PHE A 13 -8.82 0.72 1.95
C PHE A 13 -8.28 1.56 3.10
N LEU A 14 -8.31 2.87 2.92
CA LEU A 14 -7.59 3.85 3.71
C LEU A 14 -8.59 4.72 4.44
N TYR A 15 -8.61 4.63 5.77
CA TYR A 15 -9.58 5.32 6.59
C TYR A 15 -8.97 6.53 7.27
N PHE A 16 -9.70 7.64 7.20
CA PHE A 16 -9.37 8.92 7.81
C PHE A 16 -10.56 9.44 8.62
N VAL A 17 -10.31 10.32 9.59
CA VAL A 17 -11.37 11.02 10.32
C VAL A 17 -11.35 12.48 9.90
N ASP A 18 -12.44 12.95 9.30
CA ASP A 18 -12.64 14.36 9.03
C ASP A 18 -12.82 15.10 10.37
N LYS A 19 -11.90 16.01 10.68
CA LYS A 19 -11.92 16.76 11.95
C LYS A 19 -13.10 17.73 12.06
N ALA A 20 -13.65 18.20 10.94
CA ALA A 20 -14.77 19.15 10.96
C ALA A 20 -16.10 18.44 11.21
N THR A 21 -16.30 17.26 10.62
CA THR A 21 -17.56 16.53 10.68
C THR A 21 -17.54 15.33 11.64
N ASN A 22 -16.35 14.92 12.09
CA ASN A 22 -16.10 13.69 12.84
C ASN A 22 -16.58 12.42 12.11
N ASN A 23 -16.68 12.49 10.78
CA ASN A 23 -17.06 11.35 9.96
C ASN A 23 -15.83 10.54 9.54
N LEU A 24 -16.02 9.23 9.40
CA LEU A 24 -15.04 8.33 8.81
C LEU A 24 -15.11 8.46 7.28
N ILE A 25 -13.99 8.84 6.67
CA ILE A 25 -13.82 8.94 5.22
C ILE A 25 -12.92 7.80 4.76
N SER A 26 -13.33 7.07 3.72
CA SER A 26 -12.54 6.01 3.10
C SER A 26 -12.00 6.47 1.75
N LYS A 27 -10.73 6.19 1.47
CA LYS A 27 -10.10 6.25 0.16
C LYS A 27 -9.62 4.86 -0.25
N VAL A 28 -9.38 4.69 -1.54
CA VAL A 28 -8.75 3.49 -2.10
C VAL A 28 -7.35 3.86 -2.58
N GLY A 29 -6.43 2.90 -2.58
CA GLY A 29 -5.13 3.02 -3.21
C GLY A 29 -4.49 1.65 -3.42
N THR A 30 -3.27 1.62 -3.96
CA THR A 30 -2.50 0.40 -4.14
C THR A 30 -1.28 0.36 -3.23
N GLY A 31 -0.89 -0.85 -2.80
CA GLY A 31 0.34 -1.08 -2.07
C GLY A 31 1.10 -2.31 -2.55
N THR A 32 2.37 -2.38 -2.20
CA THR A 32 3.26 -3.49 -2.53
C THR A 32 3.94 -4.02 -1.26
N LEU A 33 3.77 -5.30 -0.96
CA LEU A 33 4.50 -5.96 0.12
C LEU A 33 6.00 -5.98 -0.19
N VAL A 34 6.80 -5.42 0.72
CA VAL A 34 8.28 -5.39 0.67
C VAL A 34 8.91 -6.11 1.88
N GLY A 35 8.06 -6.64 2.76
CA GLY A 35 8.40 -7.54 3.84
C GLY A 35 7.14 -8.25 4.33
N GLU A 36 7.28 -9.16 5.30
CA GLU A 36 6.15 -9.99 5.78
C GLU A 36 4.95 -9.17 6.28
N THR A 37 5.22 -7.98 6.83
CA THR A 37 4.19 -7.09 7.38
C THR A 37 4.35 -5.64 6.89
N LEU A 38 5.18 -5.41 5.86
CA LEU A 38 5.48 -4.06 5.38
C LEU A 38 4.92 -3.86 3.98
N VAL A 39 4.05 -2.86 3.84
CA VAL A 39 3.47 -2.42 2.57
C VAL A 39 4.05 -1.06 2.20
N LEU A 40 4.69 -0.98 1.04
CA LEU A 40 5.09 0.26 0.40
C LEU A 40 3.90 0.84 -0.36
N THR A 41 3.67 2.14 -0.28
CA THR A 41 2.61 2.87 -0.98
C THR A 41 3.00 4.34 -1.14
N ALA A 42 2.11 5.17 -1.68
CA ALA A 42 2.34 6.60 -1.83
C ALA A 42 2.10 7.38 -0.52
N GLY A 43 2.75 8.53 -0.38
CA GLY A 43 2.55 9.48 0.72
C GLY A 43 1.10 9.97 0.80
N HIS A 44 0.49 10.29 -0.35
CA HIS A 44 -0.90 10.73 -0.43
C HIS A 44 -1.91 9.67 0.04
N CYS A 45 -1.54 8.38 0.04
CA CYS A 45 -2.38 7.31 0.57
C CYS A 45 -2.45 7.33 2.10
N VAL A 46 -1.43 7.85 2.80
CA VAL A 46 -1.36 7.84 4.27
C VAL A 46 -1.52 9.23 4.90
N TYR A 47 -1.39 10.29 4.10
CA TYR A 47 -1.56 11.67 4.53
C TYR A 47 -2.36 12.47 3.52
N ASP A 48 -3.46 13.06 3.98
CA ASP A 48 -4.27 13.99 3.21
C ASP A 48 -4.17 15.39 3.82
N ARG A 49 -4.08 16.44 3.00
CA ARG A 49 -3.93 17.82 3.52
C ARG A 49 -5.13 18.31 4.34
N GLN A 50 -6.33 17.79 4.08
CA GLN A 50 -7.57 18.13 4.78
C GLN A 50 -7.88 17.15 5.92
N LEU A 51 -7.71 15.86 5.69
CA LEU A 51 -8.04 14.79 6.65
C LEU A 51 -6.86 14.42 7.57
N HIS A 52 -5.66 14.89 7.26
CA HIS A 52 -4.39 14.59 7.93
C HIS A 52 -4.01 13.10 7.83
N ARG A 53 -3.48 12.54 8.91
CA ARG A 53 -2.91 11.20 8.94
C ARG A 53 -4.02 10.15 8.91
N LEU A 54 -3.75 9.07 8.17
CA LEU A 54 -4.50 7.83 8.19
C LEU A 54 -4.70 7.32 9.63
N VAL A 55 -5.88 6.79 9.93
CA VAL A 55 -6.19 6.17 11.23
C VAL A 55 -6.20 4.64 11.16
N ARG A 56 -6.47 4.07 9.98
CA ARG A 56 -6.48 2.62 9.73
C ARG A 56 -6.32 2.35 8.24
N ALA A 57 -5.58 1.31 7.91
CA ALA A 57 -5.55 0.69 6.59
C ALA A 57 -6.08 -0.74 6.66
N GLU A 58 -6.74 -1.16 5.59
CA GLU A 58 -7.02 -2.55 5.28
C GLU A 58 -6.37 -2.90 3.95
N ALA A 59 -5.45 -3.84 3.98
CA ALA A 59 -4.74 -4.36 2.82
C ALA A 59 -5.39 -5.66 2.38
N TYR A 60 -5.89 -5.70 1.16
CA TYR A 60 -6.57 -6.84 0.57
C TYR A 60 -5.73 -7.49 -0.51
N LEU A 61 -5.65 -8.82 -0.45
CA LEU A 61 -4.92 -9.62 -1.41
C LEU A 61 -5.89 -10.51 -2.21
N GLY A 62 -5.81 -10.37 -3.54
CA GLY A 62 -6.60 -11.15 -4.49
C GLY A 62 -8.11 -10.94 -4.44
N TYR A 63 -8.78 -11.47 -5.46
CA TYR A 63 -10.24 -11.55 -5.53
C TYR A 63 -10.69 -13.01 -5.42
N SER A 64 -11.88 -13.20 -4.87
CA SER A 64 -12.62 -14.46 -4.72
C SER A 64 -14.06 -14.25 -5.19
N ASP A 65 -14.80 -15.35 -5.36
CA ASP A 65 -16.22 -15.32 -5.77
C ASP A 65 -17.12 -14.52 -4.80
N LYS A 66 -16.61 -14.15 -3.61
CA LYS A 66 -17.32 -13.40 -2.57
C LYS A 66 -16.73 -12.01 -2.28
N GLY A 67 -15.79 -11.52 -3.09
CA GLY A 67 -15.02 -10.29 -2.82
C GLY A 67 -13.55 -10.59 -2.56
N HIS A 68 -12.85 -9.86 -1.71
CA HIS A 68 -11.42 -10.07 -1.48
C HIS A 68 -11.08 -11.41 -0.80
N ALA A 69 -9.96 -12.02 -1.18
CA ALA A 69 -9.60 -13.37 -0.73
C ALA A 69 -8.91 -13.39 0.65
N ASP A 70 -8.12 -12.37 0.98
CA ASP A 70 -7.50 -12.22 2.29
C ASP A 70 -7.32 -10.73 2.67
N VAL A 71 -7.44 -10.39 3.96
CA VAL A 71 -7.35 -9.00 4.45
C VAL A 71 -6.45 -8.86 5.67
N ARG A 72 -5.64 -7.79 5.72
CA ARG A 72 -4.80 -7.43 6.87
C ARG A 72 -5.00 -5.98 7.26
N CYS A 73 -5.17 -5.74 8.56
CA CYS A 73 -5.25 -4.38 9.10
C CYS A 73 -3.84 -3.85 9.39
N GLY A 74 -3.66 -2.53 9.25
CA GLY A 74 -2.45 -1.82 9.63
C GLY A 74 -2.79 -0.42 10.14
N GLN A 75 -1.97 0.10 11.06
CA GLN A 75 -2.15 1.43 11.65
C GLN A 75 -0.85 2.21 11.81
N LEU A 76 0.30 1.53 11.87
CA LEU A 76 1.59 2.19 11.99
C LEU A 76 2.06 2.61 10.60
N VAL A 77 2.17 3.91 10.37
CA VAL A 77 2.60 4.50 9.10
C VAL A 77 3.86 5.34 9.27
N ALA A 78 4.75 5.28 8.28
CA ALA A 78 5.91 6.15 8.17
C ALA A 78 5.93 6.78 6.77
N PHE A 79 6.17 8.08 6.70
CA PHE A 79 6.29 8.86 5.47
C PHE A 79 7.17 10.10 5.74
N PRO A 80 7.83 10.67 4.73
CA PRO A 80 8.69 11.83 4.91
C PRO A 80 7.95 13.05 5.48
N SER A 81 8.59 13.81 6.37
CA SER A 81 7.98 15.01 6.96
C SER A 81 7.86 16.16 5.96
N THR A 82 8.80 16.25 5.02
CA THR A 82 8.81 17.10 3.82
C THR A 82 7.51 16.99 3.00
N TYR A 83 6.91 15.80 2.92
CA TYR A 83 5.61 15.61 2.26
C TYR A 83 4.49 16.43 2.95
N ILE A 84 4.54 16.57 4.28
CA ILE A 84 3.60 17.42 5.05
C ILE A 84 3.76 18.89 4.67
N ASP A 85 5.00 19.31 4.39
CA ASP A 85 5.36 20.68 4.00
C ASP A 85 5.00 20.98 2.52
N GLY A 86 4.46 20.00 1.81
CA GLY A 86 3.97 20.14 0.44
C GLY A 86 4.97 19.70 -0.62
N ASP A 87 6.06 19.04 -0.24
CA ASP A 87 6.99 18.42 -1.19
C ASP A 87 6.37 17.15 -1.78
N GLU A 88 5.75 17.29 -2.96
CA GLU A 88 5.10 16.21 -3.68
C GLU A 88 6.11 15.25 -4.35
N ASP A 89 7.40 15.62 -4.41
CA ASP A 89 8.45 14.74 -4.97
C ASP A 89 8.78 13.58 -4.01
N GLU A 90 8.47 13.71 -2.72
CA GLU A 90 8.65 12.68 -1.69
C GLU A 90 7.35 11.91 -1.38
N ASP A 91 6.61 11.51 -2.42
CA ASP A 91 5.35 10.77 -2.33
C ASP A 91 5.54 9.26 -2.02
N LEU A 92 6.14 8.96 -0.87
CA LEU A 92 6.44 7.60 -0.42
C LEU A 92 5.97 7.35 1.01
N ALA A 93 5.38 6.18 1.24
CA ALA A 93 4.99 5.75 2.58
C ALA A 93 5.16 4.25 2.79
N VAL A 94 5.28 3.87 4.06
CA VAL A 94 5.26 2.48 4.51
C VAL A 94 4.16 2.31 5.54
N ILE A 95 3.32 1.30 5.35
CA ILE A 95 2.31 0.83 6.30
C ILE A 95 2.79 -0.49 6.89
N ARG A 96 2.81 -0.60 8.22
CA ARG A 96 3.02 -1.87 8.91
C ARG A 96 1.69 -2.53 9.26
N LEU A 97 1.48 -3.72 8.72
CA LEU A 97 0.36 -4.60 9.00
C LEU A 97 0.53 -5.29 10.36
N GLU A 98 -0.58 -5.65 10.99
CA GLU A 98 -0.61 -6.32 12.30
C GLU A 98 -0.02 -7.73 12.26
N LYS A 99 -0.17 -8.43 11.13
CA LYS A 99 0.28 -9.81 10.92
C LYS A 99 0.50 -10.08 9.42
N PRO A 100 1.34 -11.08 9.07
CA PRO A 100 1.60 -11.42 7.68
C PRO A 100 0.39 -12.07 6.98
N PHE A 101 0.40 -12.03 5.65
CA PHE A 101 -0.51 -12.83 4.81
C PHE A 101 -0.20 -14.34 4.93
N GLN A 102 -0.97 -15.19 4.24
CA GLN A 102 -0.72 -16.64 4.19
C GLN A 102 0.68 -16.95 3.61
N GLU A 103 1.24 -18.13 3.95
CA GLU A 103 2.64 -18.51 3.63
C GLU A 103 2.95 -18.59 2.13
N ASP A 104 1.93 -18.65 1.26
CA ASP A 104 2.08 -18.68 -0.20
C ASP A 104 2.22 -17.29 -0.84
N VAL A 105 2.13 -16.23 -0.05
CA VAL A 105 2.25 -14.83 -0.47
C VAL A 105 3.68 -14.35 -0.22
N ARG A 106 4.36 -13.92 -1.28
CA ARG A 106 5.75 -13.46 -1.18
C ARG A 106 5.85 -11.95 -1.38
N PRO A 107 6.50 -11.22 -0.46
CA PRO A 107 6.89 -9.84 -0.70
C PRO A 107 7.81 -9.73 -1.92
N TRP A 108 7.78 -8.56 -2.56
CA TRP A 108 8.73 -8.22 -3.60
C TRP A 108 10.11 -7.99 -3.01
N GLU A 109 11.12 -8.53 -3.68
CA GLU A 109 12.51 -8.28 -3.33
C GLU A 109 12.91 -6.88 -3.79
N LEU A 110 13.40 -6.07 -2.85
CA LEU A 110 14.00 -4.78 -3.18
C LEU A 110 15.38 -5.02 -3.78
N ILE A 111 15.56 -4.55 -5.02
CA ILE A 111 16.84 -4.61 -5.73
C ILE A 111 17.47 -3.22 -5.81
N TYR A 112 18.79 -3.18 -6.00
CA TYR A 112 19.44 -1.93 -6.42
C TYR A 112 18.89 -1.49 -7.77
N THR A 113 18.65 -0.19 -7.91
CA THR A 113 18.18 0.41 -9.16
C THR A 113 19.13 0.00 -10.29
N PRO A 114 18.65 -0.76 -11.28
CA PRO A 114 19.49 -1.19 -12.39
C PRO A 114 19.92 0.02 -13.22
N ASP A 115 21.09 -0.09 -13.85
CA ASP A 115 21.55 0.86 -14.86
C ASP A 115 20.46 1.02 -15.93
N GLN A 116 20.17 2.26 -16.33
CA GLN A 116 19.14 2.59 -17.33
C GLN A 116 19.37 1.84 -18.65
N THR A 117 20.62 1.54 -19.01
CA THR A 117 20.91 0.78 -20.24
C THR A 117 20.57 -0.71 -20.15
N LYS A 118 20.28 -1.21 -18.94
CA LYS A 118 19.91 -2.62 -18.66
C LYS A 118 18.41 -2.80 -18.46
N LEU A 119 17.65 -1.71 -18.27
CA LEU A 119 16.19 -1.73 -18.20
C LEU A 119 15.62 -1.94 -19.60
N LYS A 120 15.08 -3.14 -19.85
CA LYS A 120 14.43 -3.47 -21.12
C LYS A 120 12.91 -3.26 -21.09
N GLU A 121 12.31 -3.43 -19.92
CA GLU A 121 10.87 -3.42 -19.73
C GLU A 121 10.52 -2.99 -18.30
N ILE A 122 9.42 -2.25 -18.17
CA ILE A 122 8.79 -1.90 -16.89
C ILE A 122 7.37 -2.43 -16.95
N ILE A 123 6.99 -3.24 -15.97
CA ILE A 123 5.63 -3.77 -15.84
C ILE A 123 4.95 -3.02 -14.71
N VAL A 124 3.81 -2.40 -15.01
CA VAL A 124 2.96 -1.75 -14.01
C VAL A 124 1.77 -2.67 -13.73
N VAL A 125 1.57 -2.99 -12.45
CA VAL A 125 0.48 -3.83 -11.96
C VAL A 125 -0.19 -3.12 -10.80
N GLY A 126 -1.49 -3.33 -10.63
CA GLY A 126 -2.26 -2.70 -9.58
C GLY A 126 -3.71 -3.11 -9.60
N TYR A 127 -4.48 -2.52 -8.69
CA TYR A 127 -5.92 -2.71 -8.59
C TYR A 127 -6.62 -1.55 -9.32
N PRO A 128 -7.71 -1.80 -10.07
CA PRO A 128 -8.48 -0.71 -10.66
C PRO A 128 -9.16 0.10 -9.54
N MET A 129 -9.17 1.43 -9.66
CA MET A 129 -9.72 2.43 -8.72
C MET A 129 -8.75 3.14 -7.75
N ASP A 130 -7.44 3.06 -8.00
CA ASP A 130 -6.48 4.07 -7.54
C ASP A 130 -6.67 5.40 -8.31
#